data_AF-A0A1N7AG59-F1
#
_entry.id   AF-A0A1N7AG59-F1
#
_cell.length_a   1.000
_cell.length_b   1.000
_cell.length_c   1.000
_cell.angle_alpha   90.00
_cell.angle_beta   90.00
_cell.angle_gamma   90.00
#
_symmetry.space_group_name_H-M   'P 1'
#
loop_
_entity.id
_entity.type
_entity.pdbx_description
1 polymer ?
#
loop_
_entity_poly.entity_id
_entity_poly.type
_entity_poly.pdbx_seq_one_letter_code
_entity_poly.pdbx_strand_id
1 'polypeptide(L)'
;MDTNRLLALTTLLAALSMPAFASAAPVAVEISGGSWSQGSGWSTACTSAGCDEGHSFLNANWTIDPDLAGTSFMLTELGDFETVLFGKGTLAEEDAAISTNGSASEVDHLALAAVIEFDAPAGGPADLEATVQATVGPFWDKGAGPANTDLAATFLPFLLTLDNGGEIEISFSPAVWLCEGNSGQCTWSKPSPNDIYAKFTLTKAPLEAEATDGIVAQAVPEPSSLLLIGAGLVGLGFGRRRQKPA
;
A
#
# COMPACT_ATOMS: atom_id res chain seq x y z
N MET A 1 -12.02 -30.07 -70.93
CA MET A 1 -11.38 -28.75 -70.85
C MET A 1 -12.38 -27.83 -70.15
N ASP A 2 -12.60 -28.06 -68.86
CA ASP A 2 -11.76 -27.54 -67.75
C ASP A 2 -11.84 -26.01 -67.75
N THR A 3 -12.25 -25.29 -66.71
CA THR A 3 -12.16 -25.59 -65.28
C THR A 3 -13.04 -24.61 -64.52
N ASN A 4 -13.64 -25.10 -63.44
CA ASN A 4 -14.29 -24.34 -62.37
C ASN A 4 -13.47 -23.13 -61.90
N ARG A 5 -14.13 -21.98 -61.69
CA ARG A 5 -13.67 -20.93 -60.75
C ARG A 5 -14.87 -20.40 -59.96
N LEU A 6 -15.32 -21.20 -59.01
CA LEU A 6 -16.10 -20.76 -57.85
C LEU A 6 -15.12 -20.57 -56.67
N LEU A 7 -15.24 -19.42 -55.99
CA LEU A 7 -14.91 -19.13 -54.58
C LEU A 7 -13.48 -19.49 -54.09
N ALA A 8 -12.78 -18.68 -53.29
CA ALA A 8 -13.25 -17.91 -52.15
C ALA A 8 -12.33 -16.71 -51.90
N LEU A 9 -12.95 -15.55 -51.67
CA LEU A 9 -12.31 -14.41 -51.03
C LEU A 9 -12.58 -14.57 -49.53
N THR A 10 -11.73 -15.28 -48.80
CA THR A 10 -11.74 -15.25 -47.32
C THR A 10 -10.90 -14.07 -46.86
N THR A 11 -11.51 -12.90 -46.80
CA THR A 11 -11.02 -11.80 -45.97
C THR A 11 -11.12 -12.23 -44.52
N LEU A 12 -9.97 -12.57 -43.94
CA LEU A 12 -9.80 -12.77 -42.50
C LEU A 12 -10.00 -11.41 -41.82
N LEU A 13 -11.25 -11.09 -41.47
CA LEU A 13 -11.55 -10.00 -40.55
C LEU A 13 -11.25 -10.53 -39.14
N ALA A 14 -9.96 -10.64 -38.81
CA ALA A 14 -9.55 -10.72 -37.41
C ALA A 14 -9.89 -9.35 -36.82
N ALA A 15 -11.09 -9.26 -36.25
CA ALA A 15 -11.50 -8.13 -35.45
C ALA A 15 -10.39 -7.89 -34.42
N LEU A 16 -9.78 -6.71 -34.51
CA LEU A 16 -8.99 -6.12 -33.46
C LEU A 16 -9.88 -6.00 -32.22
N SER A 17 -9.98 -7.06 -31.44
CA SER A 17 -10.33 -6.96 -30.02
C SER A 17 -9.10 -6.39 -29.33
N MET A 18 -8.82 -5.11 -29.60
CA MET A 18 -8.02 -4.34 -28.65
C MET A 18 -8.79 -4.44 -27.34
N PRO A 19 -8.16 -4.91 -26.24
CA PRO A 19 -8.81 -4.81 -24.95
C PRO A 19 -9.19 -3.34 -24.79
N ALA A 20 -10.47 -3.07 -24.56
CA ALA A 20 -10.88 -1.75 -24.15
C ALA A 20 -10.03 -1.43 -22.91
N PHE A 21 -9.09 -0.50 -23.04
CA PHE A 21 -8.41 0.05 -21.89
C PHE A 21 -9.53 0.64 -21.04
N ALA A 22 -9.85 -0.02 -19.93
CA ALA A 22 -10.82 0.49 -18.98
C ALA A 22 -10.27 1.83 -18.52
N SER A 23 -10.83 2.94 -18.99
CA SER A 23 -10.53 4.26 -18.43
C SER A 23 -11.40 4.41 -17.19
N ALA A 24 -10.78 4.68 -16.03
CA ALA A 24 -11.55 5.21 -14.92
C ALA A 24 -12.12 6.58 -15.33
N ALA A 25 -13.36 6.87 -14.96
CA ALA A 25 -13.90 8.22 -15.15
C ALA A 25 -13.16 9.19 -14.21
N PRO A 26 -13.00 10.48 -14.60
CA PRO A 26 -12.36 11.47 -13.73
C PRO A 26 -13.01 11.51 -12.35
N VAL A 27 -12.19 11.59 -11.31
CA VAL A 27 -12.61 11.59 -9.91
C VAL A 27 -12.19 12.89 -9.26
N ALA A 28 -13.16 13.59 -8.69
CA ALA A 28 -12.90 14.71 -7.79
C ALA A 28 -12.64 14.17 -6.39
N VAL A 29 -11.53 14.61 -5.79
CA VAL A 29 -11.24 14.38 -4.39
C VAL A 29 -11.32 15.71 -3.66
N GLU A 30 -12.12 15.75 -2.61
CA GLU A 30 -12.29 16.89 -1.70
C GLU A 30 -12.15 16.36 -0.28
N ILE A 31 -11.10 16.81 0.41
CA ILE A 31 -10.76 16.37 1.78
C ILE A 31 -11.45 17.31 2.76
N SER A 32 -12.29 16.76 3.64
CA SER A 32 -13.01 17.54 4.67
C SER A 32 -12.21 17.66 5.97
N GLY A 33 -11.26 16.75 6.19
CA GLY A 33 -10.34 16.81 7.32
C GLY A 33 -9.55 15.54 7.51
N GLY A 34 -8.93 15.44 8.69
CA GLY A 34 -8.22 14.24 9.11
C GLY A 34 -8.05 14.21 10.62
N SER A 35 -7.71 13.04 11.14
CA SER A 35 -7.40 12.85 12.54
C SER A 35 -6.40 11.72 12.76
N TRP A 36 -5.86 11.65 13.97
CA TRP A 36 -4.99 10.57 14.42
C TRP A 36 -5.72 9.76 15.49
N SER A 37 -5.76 8.44 15.31
CA SER A 37 -6.16 7.49 16.37
C SER A 37 -4.89 6.90 16.98
N GLN A 38 -4.74 7.05 18.30
CA GLN A 38 -3.54 6.66 19.02
C GLN A 38 -3.90 5.65 20.12
N GLY A 39 -3.06 4.63 20.28
CA GLY A 39 -3.10 3.71 21.40
C GLY A 39 -2.63 4.35 22.71
N SER A 40 -2.82 3.65 23.83
CA SER A 40 -2.50 4.17 25.16
C SER A 40 -1.00 4.26 25.48
N GLY A 41 -0.14 3.77 24.57
CA GLY A 41 1.32 3.87 24.71
C GLY A 41 1.89 5.23 24.31
N TRP A 42 1.08 6.12 23.74
CA TRP A 42 1.52 7.45 23.30
C TRP A 42 1.22 8.52 24.34
N SER A 43 2.09 9.53 24.38
CA SER A 43 1.90 10.80 25.09
C SER A 43 2.35 11.96 24.21
N THR A 44 2.04 13.18 24.63
CA THR A 44 2.49 14.38 23.93
C THR A 44 4.01 14.50 23.98
N ALA A 45 4.62 14.92 22.87
CA ALA A 45 6.04 15.26 22.81
C ALA A 45 6.49 16.12 23.99
N CYS A 46 7.61 15.74 24.59
CA CYS A 46 8.14 16.38 25.78
C CYS A 46 8.58 17.82 25.54
N THR A 47 8.25 18.69 26.48
CA THR A 47 8.70 20.09 26.51
C THR A 47 9.67 20.37 27.67
N SER A 48 10.01 19.36 28.47
CA SER A 48 10.96 19.44 29.58
C SER A 48 11.56 18.07 29.89
N ALA A 49 12.65 18.03 30.66
CA ALA A 49 13.34 16.80 31.04
C ALA A 49 12.59 15.88 32.03
N GLY A 50 11.37 16.24 32.46
CA GLY A 50 10.56 15.47 33.41
C GLY A 50 9.09 15.37 33.01
N CYS A 51 8.79 15.47 31.70
CA CYS A 51 7.45 15.26 31.15
C CYS A 51 6.92 13.83 31.41
N ASP A 52 7.80 12.82 31.39
CA ASP A 52 7.50 11.43 31.68
C ASP A 52 8.62 10.77 32.51
N GLU A 53 8.80 11.21 33.76
CA GLU A 53 9.80 10.61 34.67
C GLU A 53 9.58 9.11 34.94
N GLY A 54 8.40 8.59 34.57
CA GLY A 54 8.02 7.19 34.72
C GLY A 54 8.39 6.32 33.52
N HIS A 55 8.89 6.88 32.41
CA HIS A 55 9.18 6.16 31.17
C HIS A 55 8.02 5.24 30.76
N SER A 56 6.80 5.78 30.80
CA SER A 56 5.55 5.02 30.66
C SER A 56 4.96 5.13 29.27
N PHE A 57 5.38 6.12 28.48
CA PHE A 57 4.84 6.44 27.17
C PHE A 57 5.95 6.77 26.19
N LEU A 58 5.68 6.55 24.92
CA LEU A 58 6.47 7.14 23.84
C LEU A 58 5.95 8.55 23.56
N ASN A 59 6.81 9.56 23.75
CA ASN A 59 6.43 10.96 23.71
C ASN A 59 6.54 11.52 22.27
N ALA A 60 5.45 11.37 21.51
CA ALA A 60 5.32 11.92 20.16
C ALA A 60 4.02 12.71 19.98
N ASN A 61 4.13 13.95 19.49
CA ASN A 61 2.97 14.75 19.15
C ASN A 61 2.57 14.56 17.69
N TRP A 62 1.33 14.13 17.46
CA TRP A 62 0.76 13.94 16.12
C TRP A 62 -0.22 15.06 15.79
N THR A 63 0.09 15.85 14.76
CA THR A 63 -0.74 16.98 14.34
C THR A 63 -1.22 16.79 12.91
N ILE A 64 -2.39 17.36 12.62
CA ILE A 64 -2.93 17.45 11.26
C ILE A 64 -2.47 18.76 10.63
N ASP A 65 -2.19 18.74 9.33
CA ASP A 65 -1.88 19.96 8.59
C ASP A 65 -3.10 20.89 8.57
N PRO A 66 -2.95 22.18 8.94
CA PRO A 66 -4.09 23.10 9.02
C PRO A 66 -4.74 23.38 7.67
N ASP A 67 -4.04 23.13 6.55
CA ASP A 67 -4.54 23.34 5.20
C ASP A 67 -5.08 22.05 4.56
N LEU A 68 -5.07 20.92 5.29
CA LEU A 68 -5.61 19.63 4.82
C LEU A 68 -7.11 19.74 4.47
N ALA A 69 -7.89 20.34 5.37
CA ALA A 69 -9.32 20.52 5.16
C ALA A 69 -9.59 21.56 4.06
N GLY A 70 -10.40 21.19 3.07
CA GLY A 70 -10.67 22.00 1.89
C GLY A 70 -9.67 21.79 0.75
N THR A 71 -8.68 20.90 0.91
CA THR A 71 -7.83 20.48 -0.22
C THR A 71 -8.66 19.71 -1.24
N SER A 72 -8.58 20.15 -2.51
CA SER A 72 -9.33 19.56 -3.62
C SER A 72 -8.46 19.35 -4.84
N PHE A 73 -8.61 18.21 -5.53
CA PHE A 73 -7.91 17.90 -6.78
C PHE A 73 -8.70 16.93 -7.65
N MET A 74 -8.25 16.78 -8.89
CA MET A 74 -8.86 15.87 -9.88
C MET A 74 -7.85 14.81 -10.29
N LEU A 75 -8.27 13.55 -10.28
CA LEU A 75 -7.56 12.44 -10.91
C LEU A 75 -8.31 12.07 -12.18
N THR A 76 -7.66 12.15 -13.34
CA THR A 76 -8.34 12.09 -14.65
C THR A 76 -8.09 10.81 -15.41
N GLU A 77 -6.88 10.25 -15.30
CA GLU A 77 -6.43 9.05 -15.98
C GLU A 77 -5.94 8.00 -14.98
N LEU A 78 -5.98 6.73 -15.37
CA LEU A 78 -5.41 5.66 -14.56
C LEU A 78 -3.91 5.89 -14.34
N GLY A 79 -3.50 5.83 -13.08
CA GLY A 79 -2.13 6.11 -12.66
C GLY A 79 -1.87 7.58 -12.34
N ASP A 80 -2.82 8.50 -12.56
CA ASP A 80 -2.76 9.85 -12.02
C ASP A 80 -2.64 9.77 -10.50
N PHE A 81 -1.82 10.65 -9.94
CA PHE A 81 -1.66 10.77 -8.50
C PHE A 81 -1.52 12.21 -8.07
N GLU A 82 -1.97 12.47 -6.84
CA GLU A 82 -1.75 13.72 -6.12
C GLU A 82 -1.14 13.40 -4.76
N THR A 83 -0.33 14.32 -4.23
CA THR A 83 0.28 14.16 -2.90
C THR A 83 0.03 15.41 -2.08
N VAL A 84 -0.56 15.22 -0.91
CA VAL A 84 -0.91 16.30 0.02
C VAL A 84 -0.16 16.09 1.33
N LEU A 85 0.19 17.18 2.01
CA LEU A 85 0.69 17.09 3.38
C LEU A 85 -0.49 16.75 4.28
N PHE A 86 -0.48 15.57 4.91
CA PHE A 86 -1.54 15.15 5.83
C PHE A 86 -1.32 15.74 7.22
N GLY A 87 -0.08 15.69 7.69
CA GLY A 87 0.24 16.10 9.04
C GLY A 87 1.69 15.82 9.39
N LYS A 88 1.95 15.70 10.68
CA LYS A 88 3.29 15.60 11.23
C LYS A 88 3.29 14.79 12.52
N GLY A 89 4.27 13.91 12.66
CA GLY A 89 4.68 13.39 13.95
C GLY A 89 5.90 14.17 14.44
N THR A 90 5.94 14.54 15.72
CA THR A 90 7.11 15.17 16.33
C THR A 90 7.54 14.35 17.53
N LEU A 91 8.69 13.70 17.44
CA LEU A 91 9.26 12.89 18.52
C LEU A 91 10.10 13.76 19.45
N ALA A 92 9.85 13.69 20.75
CA ALA A 92 10.68 14.29 21.78
C ALA A 92 10.47 13.58 23.11
N GLU A 93 11.49 12.85 23.58
CA GLU A 93 11.48 12.18 24.89
C GLU A 93 12.06 13.08 26.00
N GLU A 94 11.75 12.75 27.25
CA GLU A 94 12.31 13.34 28.47
C GLU A 94 13.82 13.16 28.54
N ASP A 95 14.29 12.03 28.04
CA ASP A 95 15.68 11.64 28.03
C ASP A 95 16.14 11.31 26.62
N ALA A 96 17.35 10.77 26.50
CA ALA A 96 17.96 10.44 25.21
C ALA A 96 17.88 8.93 24.95
N ALA A 97 16.77 8.29 25.29
CA ALA A 97 16.56 6.86 25.11
C ALA A 97 15.08 6.50 24.91
N ILE A 98 14.85 5.31 24.37
CA ILE A 98 13.59 4.56 24.53
C ILE A 98 13.90 3.37 25.42
N SER A 99 13.14 3.19 26.50
CA SER A 99 13.42 2.22 27.55
C SER A 99 12.29 1.20 27.79
N THR A 100 12.65 0.12 28.49
CA THR A 100 11.75 -0.97 28.90
C THR A 100 11.80 -1.08 30.43
N ASN A 101 11.56 0.01 31.16
CA ASN A 101 11.69 0.02 32.61
C ASN A 101 10.46 -0.61 33.31
N GLY A 102 10.50 -1.94 33.45
CA GLY A 102 9.69 -2.67 34.43
C GLY A 102 8.24 -2.91 34.00
N SER A 103 7.29 -2.06 34.42
CA SER A 103 5.85 -2.36 34.37
C SER A 103 5.06 -1.68 33.26
N ALA A 104 5.62 -0.63 32.63
CA ALA A 104 5.10 -0.01 31.41
C ALA A 104 6.29 0.12 30.47
N SER A 105 6.26 -0.56 29.34
CA SER A 105 7.27 -0.34 28.32
C SER A 105 6.82 0.82 27.45
N GLU A 106 7.71 1.78 27.15
CA GLU A 106 7.45 2.84 26.17
C GLU A 106 7.08 2.28 24.79
N VAL A 107 7.35 0.99 24.54
CA VAL A 107 7.04 0.31 23.29
C VAL A 107 5.73 -0.49 23.31
N ASP A 108 4.99 -0.49 24.43
CA ASP A 108 3.72 -1.21 24.55
C ASP A 108 2.54 -0.34 24.06
N HIS A 109 1.52 -0.98 23.47
CA HIS A 109 0.27 -0.33 23.06
C HIS A 109 0.43 0.87 22.09
N LEU A 110 1.47 0.85 21.25
CA LEU A 110 1.77 1.86 20.22
C LEU A 110 0.90 1.73 18.95
N ALA A 111 -0.40 1.42 19.10
CA ALA A 111 -1.31 1.46 17.97
C ALA A 111 -1.37 2.88 17.40
N LEU A 112 -1.36 3.02 16.08
CA LEU A 112 -1.47 4.30 15.39
C LEU A 112 -2.27 4.10 14.11
N ALA A 113 -3.23 4.97 13.86
CA ALA A 113 -3.92 5.04 12.59
C ALA A 113 -4.14 6.49 12.17
N ALA A 114 -4.03 6.73 10.87
CA ALA A 114 -4.40 8.01 10.26
C ALA A 114 -5.79 7.88 9.65
N VAL A 115 -6.66 8.84 9.94
CA VAL A 115 -8.01 8.88 9.37
C VAL A 115 -8.11 10.09 8.45
N ILE A 116 -8.44 9.88 7.18
CA ILE A 116 -8.79 10.95 6.23
C ILE A 116 -10.30 10.96 6.04
N GLU A 117 -10.90 12.15 6.11
CA GLU A 117 -12.32 12.37 5.86
C GLU A 117 -12.51 13.07 4.50
N PHE A 118 -13.52 12.64 3.75
CA PHE A 118 -13.82 13.14 2.40
C PHE A 118 -15.19 13.81 2.35
N ASP A 119 -15.27 14.95 1.68
CA ASP A 119 -16.53 15.47 1.12
C ASP A 119 -16.83 14.79 -0.23
N ALA A 120 -15.78 14.48 -1.00
CA ALA A 120 -15.85 13.70 -2.24
C ALA A 120 -14.57 12.87 -2.44
N PRO A 121 -14.64 11.66 -3.02
CA PRO A 121 -15.86 10.92 -3.38
C PRO A 121 -16.63 10.47 -2.12
N ALA A 122 -17.93 10.22 -2.25
CA ALA A 122 -18.78 9.79 -1.13
C ALA A 122 -18.43 8.34 -0.74
N GLY A 123 -17.57 8.18 0.27
CA GLY A 123 -17.10 6.85 0.71
C GLY A 123 -16.95 6.68 2.22
N GLY A 124 -17.26 7.70 3.02
CA GLY A 124 -16.89 7.73 4.44
C GLY A 124 -15.38 7.93 4.64
N PRO A 125 -14.88 7.87 5.89
CA PRO A 125 -13.47 8.06 6.18
C PRO A 125 -12.62 6.87 5.70
N ALA A 126 -11.40 7.16 5.22
CA ALA A 126 -10.37 6.16 5.02
C ALA A 126 -9.54 6.05 6.30
N ASP A 127 -9.48 4.85 6.88
CA ASP A 127 -8.68 4.54 8.07
C ASP A 127 -7.44 3.75 7.65
N LEU A 128 -6.26 4.32 7.91
CA LEU A 128 -4.96 3.77 7.51
C LEU A 128 -4.18 3.40 8.78
N GLU A 129 -4.23 2.13 9.14
CA GLU A 129 -3.46 1.58 10.25
C GLU A 129 -1.94 1.57 9.94
N ALA A 130 -1.15 1.91 10.96
CA ALA A 130 0.30 1.85 10.90
C ALA A 130 0.86 0.65 11.68
N THR A 131 1.89 0.03 11.12
CA THR A 131 2.84 -0.78 11.87
C THR A 131 3.90 0.13 12.48
N VAL A 132 3.97 0.15 13.81
CA VAL A 132 4.93 0.96 14.57
C VAL A 132 6.05 0.07 15.10
N GLN A 133 7.29 0.51 14.89
CA GLN A 133 8.49 -0.14 15.39
C GLN A 133 9.33 0.89 16.15
N ALA A 134 9.62 0.59 17.42
CA ALA A 134 10.52 1.36 18.26
C ALA A 134 11.74 0.51 18.64
N THR A 135 12.94 1.09 18.54
CA THR A 135 14.20 0.44 18.90
C THR A 135 14.58 0.88 20.31
N VAL A 136 14.60 -0.08 21.25
CA VAL A 136 14.98 0.17 22.64
C VAL A 136 16.48 0.41 22.71
N GLY A 137 16.86 1.48 23.38
CA GLY A 137 18.25 1.86 23.55
C GLY A 137 18.43 3.36 23.53
N PRO A 138 19.68 3.82 23.66
CA PRO A 138 19.98 5.24 23.68
C PRO A 138 20.08 5.88 22.28
N PHE A 139 19.46 7.05 22.08
CA PHE A 139 19.77 8.15 21.13
C PHE A 139 20.96 8.02 20.17
N TRP A 140 22.10 7.90 20.80
CA TRP A 140 23.44 8.05 20.25
C TRP A 140 24.13 6.72 19.93
N ASP A 141 23.39 5.62 19.78
CA ASP A 141 23.97 4.32 19.51
C ASP A 141 24.44 4.18 18.04
N LYS A 142 25.73 4.44 17.82
CA LYS A 142 26.35 4.19 16.52
C LYS A 142 26.54 2.69 16.29
N GLY A 143 25.51 2.06 15.74
CA GLY A 143 25.55 0.77 15.06
C GLY A 143 25.24 -0.45 15.93
N ALA A 144 24.04 -1.03 15.73
CA ALA A 144 23.79 -2.47 15.65
C ALA A 144 22.36 -2.79 15.13
N GLY A 145 22.07 -2.54 13.84
CA GLY A 145 20.78 -2.90 13.23
C GLY A 145 20.51 -2.12 11.95
N PRO A 146 19.46 -2.42 11.16
CA PRO A 146 19.22 -1.74 9.89
C PRO A 146 19.09 -0.23 10.14
N ALA A 147 20.15 0.50 9.77
CA ALA A 147 20.36 1.94 9.81
C ALA A 147 19.47 2.71 10.82
N ASN A 148 19.96 2.88 12.04
CA ASN A 148 19.91 4.19 12.70
C ASN A 148 18.50 4.73 13.04
N THR A 149 17.49 3.86 13.03
CA THR A 149 16.08 4.22 13.19
C THR A 149 15.61 3.85 14.59
N ASP A 150 15.33 4.88 15.38
CA ASP A 150 14.84 4.74 16.75
C ASP A 150 13.34 4.50 16.78
N LEU A 151 12.62 5.16 15.87
CA LEU A 151 11.17 4.99 15.72
C LEU A 151 10.78 5.04 14.24
N ALA A 152 9.94 4.10 13.83
CA ALA A 152 9.30 4.10 12.53
C ALA A 152 7.80 3.79 12.65
N ALA A 153 6.98 4.53 11.91
CA ALA A 153 5.58 4.22 11.67
C ALA A 153 5.36 4.04 10.16
N THR A 154 4.98 2.83 9.75
CA THR A 154 4.73 2.47 8.34
C THR A 154 3.25 2.16 8.15
N PHE A 155 2.59 2.90 7.27
CA PHE A 155 1.16 2.75 7.01
C PHE A 155 0.89 1.71 5.92
N LEU A 156 -0.16 0.91 6.11
CA LEU A 156 -0.68 0.09 5.03
C LEU A 156 -1.51 0.96 4.06
N PRO A 157 -1.42 0.72 2.75
CA PRO A 157 -2.28 1.43 1.80
C PRO A 157 -3.74 1.01 1.98
N PHE A 158 -4.64 1.94 1.73
CA PHE A 158 -6.09 1.75 1.75
C PHE A 158 -6.65 1.89 0.33
N LEU A 159 -7.60 1.03 -0.04
CA LEU A 159 -8.29 1.08 -1.32
C LEU A 159 -9.71 1.59 -1.12
N LEU A 160 -10.01 2.75 -1.71
CA LEU A 160 -11.35 3.32 -1.75
C LEU A 160 -12.02 2.94 -3.07
N THR A 161 -13.00 2.03 -3.01
CA THR A 161 -13.80 1.65 -4.18
C THR A 161 -14.78 2.74 -4.56
N LEU A 162 -14.85 3.06 -5.85
CA LEU A 162 -15.74 4.07 -6.41
C LEU A 162 -16.91 3.39 -7.13
N ASP A 163 -18.10 4.00 -7.06
CA ASP A 163 -19.31 3.50 -7.72
C ASP A 163 -19.20 3.34 -9.24
N ASN A 164 -18.21 3.99 -9.86
CA ASN A 164 -17.97 3.98 -11.31
C ASN A 164 -17.02 2.85 -11.78
N GLY A 165 -16.65 1.92 -10.90
CA GLY A 165 -15.71 0.84 -11.22
C GLY A 165 -14.25 1.29 -11.29
N GLY A 166 -13.90 2.38 -10.60
CA GLY A 166 -12.52 2.78 -10.28
C GLY A 166 -12.18 2.55 -8.82
N GLU A 167 -10.91 2.66 -8.47
CA GLU A 167 -10.43 2.67 -7.09
C GLU A 167 -9.48 3.84 -6.88
N ILE A 168 -9.42 4.38 -5.66
CA ILE A 168 -8.34 5.25 -5.24
C ILE A 168 -7.49 4.49 -4.24
N GLU A 169 -6.23 4.23 -4.59
CA GLU A 169 -5.23 3.80 -3.62
C GLU A 169 -4.73 5.02 -2.85
N ILE A 170 -4.89 4.97 -1.53
CA ILE A 170 -4.42 5.97 -0.59
C ILE A 170 -3.26 5.35 0.17
N SER A 171 -2.10 5.99 0.13
CA SER A 171 -0.91 5.53 0.85
C SER A 171 -0.25 6.69 1.57
N PHE A 172 0.32 6.44 2.74
CA PHE A 172 1.00 7.46 3.51
C PHE A 172 2.50 7.25 3.45
N SER A 173 3.26 8.34 3.40
CA SER A 173 4.71 8.25 3.62
C SER A 173 5.00 7.74 5.03
N PRO A 174 6.02 6.90 5.22
CA PRO A 174 6.40 6.46 6.55
C PRO A 174 6.90 7.65 7.38
N ALA A 175 6.66 7.61 8.68
CA ALA A 175 7.34 8.50 9.62
C ALA A 175 8.55 7.74 10.19
N VAL A 176 9.74 8.32 10.05
CA VAL A 176 11.01 7.70 10.47
C VAL A 176 11.83 8.73 11.24
N TRP A 177 12.20 8.38 12.46
CA TRP A 177 13.07 9.20 13.30
C TRP A 177 14.41 8.51 13.45
N LEU A 178 15.43 9.21 12.97
CA LEU A 178 16.83 8.88 13.19
C LEU A 178 17.34 9.89 14.22
N CYS A 179 17.39 9.50 15.48
CA CYS A 179 17.80 10.37 16.59
C CYS A 179 19.33 10.37 16.78
N GLU A 180 20.04 9.81 15.81
CA GLU A 180 21.48 9.59 15.81
C GLU A 180 22.36 10.82 16.08
N GLY A 181 23.48 10.49 16.70
CA GLY A 181 24.64 11.35 16.85
C GLY A 181 24.62 12.17 18.13
N ASN A 182 25.75 12.79 18.46
CA ASN A 182 25.91 13.60 19.68
C ASN A 182 25.13 14.93 19.62
N SER A 183 24.11 15.01 18.77
CA SER A 183 23.30 16.20 18.54
C SER A 183 22.20 16.34 19.59
N GLY A 184 21.79 15.26 20.27
CA GLY A 184 20.69 15.27 21.24
C GLY A 184 19.31 15.47 20.59
N GLN A 185 19.15 15.06 19.33
CA GLN A 185 17.85 15.03 18.65
C GLN A 185 16.87 14.08 19.35
N CYS A 186 15.58 14.31 19.12
CA CYS A 186 14.49 13.55 19.73
C CYS A 186 14.43 13.66 21.26
N THR A 187 15.09 14.66 21.83
CA THR A 187 14.90 15.04 23.23
C THR A 187 14.00 16.25 23.31
N TRP A 188 13.40 16.51 24.47
CA TRP A 188 12.60 17.72 24.75
C TRP A 188 13.25 19.03 24.32
N SER A 189 14.59 19.10 24.34
CA SER A 189 15.34 20.31 23.96
C SER A 189 15.54 20.47 22.46
N LYS A 190 15.35 19.38 21.69
CA LYS A 190 15.55 19.29 20.24
C LYS A 190 14.55 18.28 19.65
N PRO A 191 13.26 18.64 19.64
CA PRO A 191 12.22 17.80 19.04
C PRO A 191 12.52 17.53 17.57
N SER A 192 12.17 16.33 17.09
CA SER A 192 12.41 15.89 15.72
C SER A 192 11.08 15.76 14.96
N PRO A 193 10.71 16.74 14.11
CA PRO A 193 9.51 16.66 13.30
C PRO A 193 9.71 15.78 12.07
N ASN A 194 8.68 15.02 11.68
CA ASN A 194 8.60 14.28 10.44
C ASN A 194 7.25 14.56 9.75
N ASP A 195 7.31 15.16 8.56
CA ASP A 195 6.12 15.46 7.74
C ASP A 195 5.60 14.18 7.07
N ILE A 196 4.28 13.97 7.14
CA ILE A 196 3.62 12.78 6.63
C ILE A 196 2.70 13.19 5.50
N TYR A 197 2.94 12.61 4.32
CA TYR A 197 2.23 12.91 3.09
C TYR A 197 1.25 11.78 2.76
N ALA A 198 0.04 12.14 2.37
CA ALA A 198 -0.93 11.22 1.80
C ALA A 198 -0.85 11.30 0.27
N LYS A 199 -0.66 10.15 -0.37
CA LYS A 199 -0.64 9.99 -1.83
C LYS A 199 -1.91 9.26 -2.26
N PHE A 200 -2.64 9.88 -3.18
CA PHE A 200 -3.84 9.35 -3.80
C PHE A 200 -3.51 8.93 -5.22
N THR A 201 -3.81 7.70 -5.61
CA THR A 201 -3.55 7.19 -6.97
C THR A 201 -4.83 6.61 -7.53
N LEU A 202 -5.26 7.08 -8.70
CA LEU A 202 -6.42 6.50 -9.39
C LEU A 202 -6.01 5.17 -10.01
N THR A 203 -6.56 4.08 -9.49
CA THR A 203 -6.30 2.71 -9.94
C THR A 203 -7.55 2.15 -10.63
N LYS A 204 -7.35 1.10 -11.41
CA LYS A 204 -8.46 0.37 -12.05
C LYS A 204 -9.12 -0.49 -10.97
N ALA A 205 -10.46 -0.50 -10.88
CA ALA A 205 -11.09 -1.46 -9.97
C ALA A 205 -10.67 -2.90 -10.33
N PRO A 206 -10.62 -3.80 -9.33
CA PRO A 206 -10.56 -5.22 -9.61
C PRO A 206 -11.69 -5.53 -10.60
N LEU A 207 -11.34 -6.27 -11.66
CA LEU A 207 -12.36 -6.82 -12.54
C LEU A 207 -13.32 -7.58 -11.61
N GLU A 208 -14.55 -7.09 -11.45
CA GLU A 208 -15.60 -7.91 -10.86
C GLU A 208 -15.52 -9.25 -11.60
N ALA A 209 -15.40 -10.35 -10.84
CA ALA A 209 -15.49 -11.67 -11.44
C ALA A 209 -16.81 -11.66 -12.20
N GLU A 210 -16.74 -11.67 -13.54
CA GLU A 210 -17.93 -11.66 -14.37
C GLU A 210 -18.88 -12.70 -13.78
N ALA A 211 -20.03 -12.25 -13.29
CA ALA A 211 -21.18 -13.11 -13.14
C ALA A 211 -21.52 -13.56 -14.57
N THR A 212 -20.78 -14.58 -15.01
CA THR A 212 -21.06 -15.32 -16.22
C THR A 212 -22.44 -15.87 -15.99
N ASP A 213 -23.41 -15.26 -16.65
CA ASP A 213 -24.77 -15.73 -16.74
C ASP A 213 -24.69 -17.17 -17.28
N GLY A 214 -24.68 -18.14 -16.36
CA GLY A 214 -24.80 -19.57 -16.65
C GLY A 214 -23.71 -20.26 -17.48
N ILE A 215 -22.49 -19.73 -17.66
CA ILE A 215 -21.40 -20.49 -18.30
C ILE A 215 -20.23 -20.65 -17.32
N VAL A 216 -20.17 -21.85 -16.73
CA VAL A 216 -19.04 -22.34 -15.93
C VAL A 216 -17.73 -22.01 -16.64
N ALA A 217 -16.96 -21.08 -16.07
CA ALA A 217 -15.58 -20.83 -16.47
C ALA A 217 -14.80 -22.14 -16.34
N GLN A 218 -14.52 -22.77 -17.48
CA GLN A 218 -13.69 -23.96 -17.50
C GLN A 218 -12.27 -23.54 -17.15
N ALA A 219 -11.82 -23.96 -15.96
CA ALA A 219 -10.48 -23.68 -15.44
C ALA A 219 -9.42 -23.92 -16.53
N VAL A 220 -8.69 -22.85 -16.87
CA VAL A 220 -7.51 -22.91 -17.72
C VAL A 220 -6.48 -23.77 -17.00
N PRO A 221 -6.03 -24.90 -17.56
CA PRO A 221 -5.04 -25.74 -16.89
C PRO A 221 -3.71 -24.99 -16.77
N GLU A 222 -3.15 -24.94 -15.57
CA GLU A 222 -1.83 -24.40 -15.30
C GLU A 222 -0.75 -25.04 -16.20
N PRO A 223 0.34 -24.32 -16.52
CA PRO A 223 1.34 -24.68 -17.54
C PRO A 223 2.04 -26.04 -17.31
N SER A 224 1.90 -26.64 -16.13
CA SER A 224 2.28 -28.03 -15.83
C SER A 224 1.59 -29.05 -16.75
N SER A 225 0.41 -28.72 -17.26
CA SER A 225 -0.44 -29.60 -18.09
C SER A 225 -0.02 -29.64 -19.57
N LEU A 226 0.68 -28.60 -20.06
CA LEU A 226 1.19 -28.56 -21.43
C LEU A 226 2.44 -29.44 -21.62
N LEU A 227 3.16 -29.73 -20.54
CA LEU A 227 4.35 -30.58 -20.58
C LEU A 227 4.01 -32.08 -20.72
N LEU A 228 2.80 -32.49 -20.32
CA LEU A 228 2.34 -33.88 -20.43
C LEU A 228 1.76 -34.25 -21.80
N ILE A 229 1.38 -33.26 -22.63
CA ILE A 229 0.93 -33.50 -24.01
C ILE A 229 2.13 -33.62 -24.97
N GLY A 230 3.27 -33.00 -24.65
CA GLY A 230 4.52 -33.15 -25.40
C GLY A 230 5.20 -34.53 -25.24
N ALA A 231 5.02 -35.21 -24.11
CA ALA A 231 5.60 -36.53 -23.87
C ALA A 231 4.82 -37.69 -24.53
N GLY A 232 3.58 -37.45 -24.98
CA GLY A 232 2.73 -38.48 -25.58
C GLY A 232 2.99 -38.78 -27.07
N LEU A 233 3.71 -37.92 -27.79
CA LEU A 233 3.95 -38.05 -29.23
C LEU A 233 5.30 -38.72 -29.59
N VAL A 234 6.15 -39.04 -28.60
CA VAL A 234 7.41 -39.77 -28.81
C VAL A 234 7.23 -41.30 -28.69
N GLY A 235 6.08 -41.77 -28.16
CA GLY A 235 5.82 -43.20 -27.89
C GLY A 235 5.21 -44.03 -29.02
N LEU A 236 4.86 -43.43 -30.17
CA LEU A 236 4.13 -44.12 -31.26
C LEU A 236 5.02 -44.57 -32.45
N GLY A 237 6.34 -44.40 -32.38
CA GLY A 237 7.28 -44.74 -33.46
C GLY A 237 7.88 -46.15 -33.42
N PHE A 238 7.80 -46.88 -32.30
CA PHE A 238 8.49 -48.17 -32.13
C PHE A 238 7.53 -49.26 -31.68
N GLY A 239 6.65 -49.72 -32.58
CA GLY A 239 5.74 -50.78 -32.20
C GLY A 239 4.74 -51.28 -33.23
N ARG A 240 5.15 -51.57 -34.48
CA ARG A 240 4.38 -52.52 -35.31
C ARG A 240 5.26 -53.37 -36.24
N ARG A 241 5.52 -54.56 -35.72
CA ARG A 241 6.12 -55.76 -36.31
C ARG A 241 5.09 -56.46 -37.21
N ARG A 242 5.50 -57.03 -38.35
CA ARG A 242 4.96 -58.26 -38.98
C ARG A 242 5.86 -58.66 -40.16
N GLN A 243 6.68 -59.70 -40.01
CA GLN A 243 6.41 -61.10 -40.38
C GLN A 243 6.29 -61.36 -41.91
N LYS A 244 7.30 -62.12 -42.39
CA LYS A 244 7.49 -62.95 -43.61
C LYS A 244 6.30 -63.22 -44.54
N PRO A 245 6.59 -63.48 -45.83
CA PRO A 245 6.41 -64.87 -46.31
C PRO A 245 7.43 -65.37 -47.37
N ALA A 246 7.43 -66.71 -47.51
CA ALA A 246 7.86 -67.60 -48.60
C ALA A 246 9.21 -67.34 -49.30
#